data_AF-A0AAN6GUY2-F1
#
_entry.id   AF-A0AAN6GUY2-F1
#
_cell.length_a   1.000
_cell.length_b   1.000
_cell.length_c   1.000
_cell.angle_alpha   90.00
_cell.angle_beta   90.00
_cell.angle_gamma   90.00
#
_symmetry.space_group_name_H-M   'P 1'
#
loop_
_entity.id
_entity.type
_entity.pdbx_description
1 polymer ?
#
loop_
_entity_poly.entity_id
_entity_poly.type
_entity_poly.pdbx_seq_one_letter_code
_entity_poly.pdbx_strand_id
1 'polypeptide(L)'
;MASNTEEAPIRLSDALPESKLGTKAHWDEVYERELNNWKDHGDEGEVWFGEEAVDRMVSYLEQAIEDGTIDLETVSSDEHAILDLGMGNGHLLFALHESSDVEVPPTSMLGIDYSPASVSLAKRIGKEKGEEAEEVRFEQADLLDDDVVERLAGANRWAIVCDKGTMDAIALSSQLIRGRLPVDLYTRAVAKLTRPGGIFLITSCNFTKDELIRRFTEGDDRRPNWVIHDYYLLQAQAMNQKRARKSPNLAMEHHAAVESHRMTPYFVNMASEVA
;
A
#
# COMPACT_ATOMS: atom_id res chain seq x y z
N MET A 1 -33.32 -24.04 -4.76
CA MET A 1 -33.23 -23.03 -5.83
C MET A 1 -31.82 -22.50 -5.79
N ALA A 2 -31.06 -22.67 -6.86
CA ALA A 2 -29.69 -22.19 -6.93
C ALA A 2 -29.70 -20.66 -6.93
N SER A 3 -29.01 -20.04 -5.95
CA SER A 3 -28.82 -18.59 -5.93
C SER A 3 -27.85 -18.24 -7.05
N ASN A 4 -28.40 -17.65 -8.10
CA ASN A 4 -27.62 -17.08 -9.18
C ASN A 4 -26.97 -15.79 -8.65
N THR A 5 -25.73 -15.89 -8.17
CA THR A 5 -24.90 -14.71 -7.91
C THR A 5 -24.47 -14.19 -9.28
N GLU A 6 -25.23 -13.25 -9.85
CA GLU A 6 -24.77 -12.45 -10.98
C GLU A 6 -23.49 -11.74 -10.55
N GLU A 7 -22.36 -12.12 -11.14
CA GLU A 7 -21.12 -11.38 -11.01
C GLU A 7 -21.33 -9.98 -11.59
N ALA A 8 -21.00 -8.96 -10.81
CA ALA A 8 -21.11 -7.57 -11.24
C ALA A 8 -20.30 -7.37 -12.55
N PRO A 9 -20.83 -6.61 -13.53
CA PRO A 9 -20.15 -6.41 -14.80
C PRO A 9 -18.78 -5.75 -14.60
N ILE A 10 -17.76 -6.29 -15.27
CA ILE A 10 -16.39 -5.75 -15.29
C ILE A 10 -16.48 -4.28 -15.75
N ARG A 11 -16.16 -3.34 -14.87
CA ARG A 11 -16.07 -1.92 -15.23
C ARG A 11 -14.77 -1.69 -15.99
N LEU A 12 -14.79 -2.01 -17.29
CA LEU A 12 -13.69 -1.75 -18.24
C LEU A 12 -13.25 -0.27 -18.32
N SER A 13 -14.02 0.65 -17.73
CA SER A 13 -13.70 2.09 -17.67
C SER A 13 -12.49 2.43 -16.79
N ASP A 14 -12.06 1.51 -15.93
CA ASP A 14 -11.07 1.79 -14.89
C ASP A 14 -9.68 1.23 -15.23
N ALA A 15 -9.53 0.63 -16.43
CA ALA A 15 -8.26 0.06 -16.88
C ALA A 15 -7.28 1.16 -17.30
N LEU A 16 -6.13 1.21 -16.62
CA LEU A 16 -5.04 2.12 -16.98
C LEU A 16 -4.30 1.61 -18.23
N PRO A 17 -3.59 2.50 -18.95
CA PRO A 17 -2.73 2.08 -20.05
C PRO A 17 -1.66 1.11 -19.56
N GLU A 18 -1.46 0.02 -20.30
CA GLU A 18 -0.47 -0.99 -19.92
C GLU A 18 0.96 -0.43 -19.92
N SER A 19 1.76 -0.91 -18.98
CA SER A 19 3.16 -0.53 -18.82
C SER A 19 4.00 -1.71 -18.35
N LYS A 20 5.29 -1.69 -18.66
CA LYS A 20 6.25 -2.66 -18.10
C LYS A 20 6.23 -2.68 -16.56
N LEU A 21 5.88 -1.55 -15.93
CA LEU A 21 5.75 -1.45 -14.47
C LEU A 21 4.60 -2.31 -13.92
N GLY A 22 3.65 -2.73 -14.75
CA GLY A 22 2.60 -3.68 -14.36
C GLY A 22 2.96 -5.15 -14.58
N THR A 23 4.22 -5.45 -14.93
CA THR A 23 4.65 -6.82 -15.24
C THR A 23 5.54 -7.41 -14.17
N LYS A 24 5.29 -8.67 -13.80
CA LYS A 24 6.13 -9.43 -12.87
C LYS A 24 7.60 -9.48 -13.32
N ALA A 25 7.82 -9.73 -14.61
CA ALA A 25 9.16 -9.84 -15.17
C ALA A 25 10.00 -8.58 -14.94
N HIS A 26 9.40 -7.40 -15.08
CA HIS A 26 10.11 -6.14 -14.84
C HIS A 26 10.62 -6.02 -13.39
N TRP A 27 9.76 -6.33 -12.42
CA TRP A 27 10.13 -6.21 -11.01
C TRP A 27 11.08 -7.30 -10.54
N ASP A 28 10.93 -8.54 -11.04
CA ASP A 28 11.92 -9.59 -10.81
C ASP A 28 13.32 -9.15 -11.27
N GLU A 29 13.44 -8.57 -12.48
CA GLU A 29 14.72 -8.04 -12.99
C GLU A 29 15.27 -6.88 -12.13
N VAL A 30 14.40 -6.01 -11.62
CA VAL A 30 14.79 -4.90 -10.73
C VAL A 30 15.35 -5.46 -9.43
N TYR A 31 14.60 -6.33 -8.75
CA TYR A 31 15.01 -6.89 -7.46
C TYR A 31 16.20 -7.84 -7.57
N GLU A 32 16.37 -8.57 -8.67
CA GLU A 32 17.57 -9.35 -8.92
C GLU A 32 18.82 -8.46 -9.04
N ARG A 33 18.69 -7.32 -9.72
CA ARG A 33 19.77 -6.34 -9.83
C ARG A 33 20.10 -5.74 -8.46
N GLU A 34 19.09 -5.31 -7.70
CA GLU A 34 19.29 -4.74 -6.37
C GLU A 34 19.91 -5.74 -5.40
N LEU A 35 19.46 -7.00 -5.43
CA LEU A 35 20.04 -8.07 -4.62
C LEU A 35 21.51 -8.34 -4.97
N ASN A 36 21.91 -8.17 -6.24
CA ASN A 36 23.31 -8.27 -6.63
C ASN A 36 24.11 -7.02 -6.19
N ASN A 37 23.56 -5.82 -6.36
CA ASN A 37 24.17 -4.58 -5.89
C ASN A 37 24.41 -4.60 -4.36
N TRP A 38 23.45 -5.13 -3.59
CA TRP A 38 23.59 -5.34 -2.15
C TRP A 38 24.79 -6.23 -1.81
N LYS A 39 24.96 -7.35 -2.52
CA LYS A 39 26.10 -8.26 -2.29
C LYS A 39 27.45 -7.61 -2.60
N ASP A 40 27.50 -6.74 -3.60
CA ASP A 40 28.73 -6.13 -4.07
C ASP A 40 29.10 -4.87 -3.26
N HIS A 41 28.10 -4.09 -2.83
CA HIS A 41 28.29 -2.72 -2.31
C HIS A 41 27.47 -2.37 -1.07
N GLY A 42 26.56 -3.24 -0.61
CA GLY A 42 25.64 -2.92 0.50
C GLY A 42 24.56 -1.90 0.13
N ASP A 43 24.24 -1.74 -1.15
CA ASP A 43 23.18 -0.85 -1.64
C ASP A 43 21.79 -1.46 -1.36
N GLU A 44 20.98 -0.78 -0.53
CA GLU A 44 19.64 -1.22 -0.09
C GLU A 44 18.58 -1.18 -1.20
N GLY A 45 18.91 -0.69 -2.40
CA GLY A 45 17.99 -0.62 -3.53
C GLY A 45 17.12 0.64 -3.54
N GLU A 46 16.22 0.74 -4.52
CA GLU A 46 15.40 1.94 -4.70
C GLU A 46 14.19 1.96 -3.75
N VAL A 47 14.06 3.04 -2.97
CA VAL A 47 12.83 3.33 -2.23
C VAL A 47 11.83 3.96 -3.19
N TRP A 48 10.86 3.17 -3.65
CA TRP A 48 9.81 3.68 -4.55
C TRP A 48 8.99 4.78 -3.88
N PHE A 49 8.72 5.88 -4.61
CA PHE A 49 8.20 7.17 -4.12
C PHE A 49 9.10 7.97 -3.16
N GLY A 50 10.32 7.50 -2.90
CA GLY A 50 11.30 8.14 -2.04
C GLY A 50 11.00 8.01 -0.54
N GLU A 51 11.98 8.36 0.27
CA GLU A 51 11.92 8.29 1.74
C GLU A 51 10.80 9.19 2.31
N GLU A 52 10.52 10.35 1.68
CA GLU A 52 9.43 11.24 2.11
C GLU A 52 8.05 10.56 2.14
N ALA A 53 7.81 9.57 1.28
CA ALA A 53 6.55 8.83 1.29
C ALA A 53 6.45 7.94 2.54
N VAL A 54 7.57 7.32 2.92
CA VAL A 54 7.66 6.50 4.13
C VAL A 54 7.53 7.37 5.37
N ASP A 55 8.25 8.48 5.45
CA ASP A 55 8.15 9.42 6.58
C ASP A 55 6.70 9.85 6.84
N ARG A 56 5.94 10.15 5.79
CA ARG A 56 4.52 10.53 5.92
C ARG A 56 3.64 9.37 6.38
N MET A 57 3.88 8.16 5.89
CA MET A 57 3.14 6.98 6.33
C MET A 57 3.42 6.68 7.82
N VAL A 58 4.69 6.78 8.24
CA VAL A 58 5.09 6.64 9.64
C VAL A 58 4.41 7.73 10.47
N SER A 59 4.59 9.02 10.13
CA SER A 59 3.96 10.13 10.86
C SER A 59 2.44 10.06 10.92
N TYR A 60 1.79 9.47 9.92
CA TYR A 60 0.35 9.23 9.98
C TYR A 60 0.00 8.23 11.08
N LEU A 61 0.72 7.10 11.16
CA LEU A 61 0.47 6.09 12.19
C LEU A 61 0.83 6.60 13.59
N GLU A 62 1.91 7.38 13.72
CA GLU A 62 2.27 8.06 14.98
C GLU A 62 1.11 8.94 15.47
N GLN A 63 0.56 9.79 14.60
CA GLN A 63 -0.57 10.66 14.94
C GLN A 63 -1.85 9.87 15.26
N ALA A 64 -2.13 8.82 14.50
CA ALA A 64 -3.31 7.98 14.70
C ALA A 64 -3.23 7.18 16.02
N ILE A 65 -2.02 6.84 16.48
CA ILE A 65 -1.79 6.28 17.81
C ILE A 65 -1.98 7.37 18.88
N GLU A 66 -1.37 8.54 18.69
CA GLU A 66 -1.44 9.66 19.65
C GLU A 66 -2.88 10.14 19.89
N ASP A 67 -3.70 10.22 18.84
CA ASP A 67 -5.09 10.68 18.93
C ASP A 67 -6.10 9.59 19.31
N GLY A 68 -5.62 8.34 19.49
CA GLY A 68 -6.43 7.20 19.90
C GLY A 68 -7.28 6.58 18.78
N THR A 69 -7.06 6.97 17.51
CA THR A 69 -7.64 6.28 16.35
C THR A 69 -7.17 4.83 16.27
N ILE A 70 -5.91 4.59 16.62
CA ILE A 70 -5.30 3.27 16.77
C ILE A 70 -5.09 3.01 18.25
N ASP A 71 -5.77 1.99 18.76
CA ASP A 71 -5.47 1.45 20.09
C ASP A 71 -4.19 0.61 20.03
N LEU A 72 -3.07 1.23 20.36
CA LEU A 72 -1.75 0.60 20.32
C LEU A 72 -1.63 -0.59 21.28
N GLU A 73 -2.32 -0.59 22.42
CA GLU A 73 -2.31 -1.74 23.34
C GLU A 73 -2.91 -2.97 22.66
N THR A 74 -4.02 -2.78 21.94
CA THR A 74 -4.62 -3.87 21.15
C THR A 74 -3.67 -4.30 20.03
N VAL A 75 -3.16 -3.36 19.22
CA VAL A 75 -2.32 -3.67 18.05
C VAL A 75 -1.00 -4.34 18.41
N SER A 76 -0.30 -3.87 19.45
CA SER A 76 1.00 -4.41 19.88
C SER A 76 0.89 -5.84 20.45
N SER A 77 -0.30 -6.26 20.88
CA SER A 77 -0.57 -7.62 21.36
C SER A 77 -0.96 -8.61 20.25
N ASP A 78 -1.22 -8.13 19.03
CA ASP A 78 -1.62 -8.95 17.89
C ASP A 78 -0.38 -9.49 17.14
N GLU A 79 -0.32 -10.81 16.90
CA GLU A 79 0.68 -11.40 16.00
C GLU A 79 0.59 -10.88 14.55
N HIS A 80 -0.59 -10.34 14.18
CA HIS A 80 -0.91 -9.79 12.87
C HIS A 80 -1.15 -8.27 12.96
N ALA A 81 -0.16 -7.54 13.47
CA ALA A 81 -0.26 -6.10 13.67
C ALA A 81 -0.16 -5.32 12.34
N ILE A 82 0.96 -5.44 11.63
CA ILE A 82 1.23 -4.64 10.42
C ILE A 82 1.60 -5.54 9.23
N LEU A 83 0.88 -5.39 8.12
CA LEU A 83 1.17 -6.03 6.83
C LEU A 83 1.56 -5.00 5.79
N ASP A 84 2.75 -5.12 5.20
CA ASP A 84 3.18 -4.30 4.06
C ASP A 84 3.04 -5.08 2.75
N LEU A 85 2.21 -4.56 1.85
CA LEU A 85 1.90 -5.17 0.54
C LEU A 85 2.91 -4.69 -0.50
N GLY A 86 3.56 -5.63 -1.19
CA GLY A 86 4.61 -5.34 -2.18
C GLY A 86 5.77 -4.56 -1.57
N MET A 87 6.30 -5.08 -0.48
CA MET A 87 7.26 -4.41 0.41
C MET A 87 8.59 -4.03 -0.24
N GLY A 88 8.93 -4.61 -1.40
CA GLY A 88 10.21 -4.37 -2.07
C GLY A 88 11.40 -4.70 -1.18
N ASN A 89 12.18 -3.71 -0.79
CA ASN A 89 13.34 -3.88 0.08
C ASN A 89 13.00 -3.88 1.58
N GLY A 90 11.72 -3.73 1.97
CA GLY A 90 11.25 -3.74 3.35
C GLY A 90 11.40 -2.40 4.09
N HIS A 91 11.82 -1.33 3.39
CA HIS A 91 12.15 -0.05 4.01
C HIS A 91 11.04 0.55 4.88
N LEU A 92 9.76 0.42 4.49
CA LEU A 92 8.64 0.91 5.30
C LEU A 92 8.55 0.22 6.66
N LEU A 93 8.68 -1.11 6.71
CA LEU A 93 8.60 -1.85 7.97
C LEU A 93 9.80 -1.56 8.88
N PHE A 94 10.99 -1.37 8.32
CA PHE A 94 12.14 -0.95 9.11
C PHE A 94 11.94 0.45 9.69
N ALA A 95 11.43 1.41 8.91
CA ALA A 95 11.13 2.75 9.41
C ALA A 95 10.05 2.74 10.52
N LEU A 96 9.03 1.88 10.39
CA LEU A 96 8.01 1.71 11.42
C LEU A 96 8.59 1.08 12.70
N HIS A 97 9.46 0.09 12.57
CA HIS A 97 10.15 -0.52 13.71
C HIS A 97 11.09 0.47 14.42
N GLU A 98 11.74 1.36 13.68
CA GLU A 98 12.65 2.38 14.21
C GLU A 98 11.92 3.58 14.85
N SER A 99 10.60 3.73 14.63
CA SER A 99 9.79 4.78 15.27
C SER A 99 9.57 4.47 16.75
N SER A 100 9.79 5.47 17.61
CA SER A 100 9.54 5.35 19.05
C SER A 100 8.06 5.39 19.44
N ASP A 101 7.19 5.87 18.55
CA ASP A 101 5.77 6.04 18.83
C ASP A 101 4.94 4.86 18.27
N VAL A 102 5.47 4.14 17.27
CA VAL A 102 4.87 2.90 16.73
C VAL A 102 5.47 1.69 17.43
N GLU A 103 5.19 1.53 18.74
CA GLU A 103 5.71 0.43 19.57
C GLU A 103 5.02 -0.92 19.25
N VAL A 104 5.26 -1.45 18.05
CA VAL A 104 4.79 -2.77 17.60
C VAL A 104 5.97 -3.75 17.57
N PRO A 105 5.85 -4.96 18.14
CA PRO A 105 6.93 -5.94 18.06
C PRO A 105 7.28 -6.29 16.60
N PRO A 106 8.56 -6.36 16.22
CA PRO A 106 8.97 -6.67 14.84
C PRO A 106 8.45 -8.02 14.37
N THR A 107 8.33 -9.00 15.28
CA THR A 107 7.71 -10.31 15.01
C THR A 107 6.23 -10.24 14.62
N SER A 108 5.55 -9.13 14.91
CA SER A 108 4.15 -8.87 14.56
C SER A 108 4.00 -8.07 13.26
N MET A 109 5.12 -7.76 12.59
CA MET A 109 5.16 -7.13 11.28
C MET A 109 5.47 -8.17 10.19
N LEU A 110 4.81 -8.06 9.04
CA LEU A 110 5.07 -8.90 7.87
C LEU A 110 5.13 -8.05 6.60
N GLY A 111 6.22 -8.16 5.85
CA GLY A 111 6.31 -7.67 4.48
C GLY A 111 6.11 -8.82 3.50
N ILE A 112 5.27 -8.62 2.49
CA ILE A 112 5.09 -9.57 1.40
C ILE A 112 5.44 -8.98 0.04
N ASP A 113 5.97 -9.82 -0.85
CA ASP A 113 6.17 -9.50 -2.26
C ASP A 113 6.05 -10.78 -3.09
N TYR A 114 5.60 -10.71 -4.34
CA TYR A 114 5.58 -11.91 -5.19
C TYR A 114 6.98 -12.35 -5.60
N SER A 115 7.98 -11.46 -5.49
CA SER A 115 9.32 -11.67 -6.00
C SER A 115 10.24 -12.30 -4.95
N PRO A 116 10.80 -13.49 -5.19
CA PRO A 116 11.76 -14.11 -4.29
C PRO A 116 13.00 -13.24 -4.03
N ALA A 117 13.39 -12.42 -5.02
CA ALA A 117 14.56 -11.55 -4.93
C ALA A 117 14.32 -10.39 -3.96
N SER A 118 13.13 -9.76 -4.00
CA SER A 118 12.72 -8.74 -3.01
C SER A 118 12.75 -9.31 -1.59
N VAL A 119 12.13 -10.47 -1.37
CA VAL A 119 12.11 -11.14 -0.06
C VAL A 119 13.53 -11.44 0.43
N SER A 120 14.41 -11.87 -0.47
CA SER A 120 15.81 -12.14 -0.14
C SER A 120 16.59 -10.88 0.19
N LEU A 121 16.30 -9.76 -0.48
CA LEU A 121 16.91 -8.47 -0.23
C LEU A 121 16.50 -7.93 1.15
N ALA A 122 15.20 -7.84 1.43
CA ALA A 122 14.68 -7.34 2.69
C ALA A 122 15.22 -8.11 3.90
N LYS A 123 15.26 -9.45 3.83
CA LYS A 123 15.87 -10.29 4.90
C LYS A 123 17.34 -9.99 5.14
N ARG A 124 18.10 -9.68 4.09
CA ARG A 124 19.52 -9.34 4.22
C ARG A 124 19.72 -7.96 4.83
N ILE A 125 18.87 -7.01 4.44
CA ILE A 125 18.86 -5.66 5.02
C ILE A 125 18.53 -5.74 6.52
N GLY A 126 17.46 -6.46 6.90
CA GLY A 126 17.08 -6.63 8.30
C GLY A 126 18.21 -7.23 9.14
N LYS A 127 18.86 -8.28 8.62
CA LYS A 127 20.03 -8.89 9.27
C LYS A 127 21.20 -7.92 9.48
N GLU A 128 21.46 -7.03 8.53
CA GLU A 128 22.54 -6.04 8.64
C GLU A 128 22.18 -4.92 9.62
N LYS A 129 20.89 -4.55 9.72
CA LYS A 129 20.39 -3.52 10.64
C LYS A 129 20.44 -3.95 12.11
N GLY A 130 20.31 -5.24 12.41
CA GLY A 130 20.51 -5.78 13.76
C GLY A 130 19.49 -6.86 14.15
N GLU A 131 19.64 -7.41 15.35
CA GLU A 131 18.80 -8.53 15.84
C GLU A 131 17.30 -8.19 15.84
N GLU A 132 16.92 -6.99 16.27
CA GLU A 132 15.51 -6.56 16.30
C GLU A 132 14.91 -6.41 14.89
N ALA A 133 15.67 -5.82 13.95
CA ALA A 133 15.24 -5.70 12.57
C ALA A 133 15.20 -7.05 11.82
N GLU A 134 16.03 -8.03 12.21
CA GLU A 134 16.00 -9.40 11.66
C GLU A 134 14.72 -10.16 12.07
N GLU A 135 14.05 -9.75 13.15
CA GLU A 135 12.79 -10.35 13.59
C GLU A 135 11.57 -9.91 12.73
N VAL A 136 11.71 -8.84 11.94
CA VAL A 136 10.68 -8.44 10.97
C VAL A 136 10.49 -9.56 9.95
N ARG A 137 9.24 -10.02 9.79
CA ARG A 137 8.96 -11.17 8.91
C ARG A 137 8.85 -10.73 7.47
N PHE A 138 9.38 -11.57 6.58
CA PHE A 138 9.27 -11.38 5.13
C PHE A 138 8.94 -12.68 4.42
N GLU A 139 7.93 -12.66 3.56
CA GLU A 139 7.45 -13.85 2.86
C GLU A 139 7.14 -13.58 1.38
N GLN A 140 7.34 -14.60 0.54
CA GLN A 140 6.88 -14.55 -0.83
C GLN A 140 5.37 -14.80 -0.88
N ALA A 141 4.61 -13.86 -1.45
CA ALA A 141 3.17 -14.03 -1.63
C ALA A 141 2.65 -13.26 -2.84
N ASP A 142 1.74 -13.88 -3.60
CA ASP A 142 1.03 -13.24 -4.69
C ASP A 142 -0.38 -12.84 -4.24
N LEU A 143 -0.65 -11.53 -4.21
CA LEU A 143 -1.94 -10.95 -3.84
C LEU A 143 -3.05 -11.21 -4.85
N LEU A 144 -2.71 -11.74 -6.03
CA LEU A 144 -3.67 -12.09 -7.08
C LEU A 144 -4.12 -13.55 -6.98
N ASP A 145 -3.59 -14.32 -6.03
CA ASP A 145 -4.02 -15.70 -5.75
C ASP A 145 -4.87 -15.80 -4.47
N ASP A 146 -6.15 -16.15 -4.65
CA ASP A 146 -7.12 -16.22 -3.55
C ASP A 146 -6.68 -17.13 -2.38
N ASP A 147 -6.02 -18.26 -2.67
CA ASP A 147 -5.56 -19.20 -1.64
C ASP A 147 -4.43 -18.61 -0.78
N VAL A 148 -3.55 -17.81 -1.41
CA VAL A 148 -2.49 -17.08 -0.71
C VAL A 148 -3.09 -16.02 0.19
N VAL A 149 -4.06 -15.26 -0.31
CA VAL A 149 -4.77 -14.23 0.46
C VAL A 149 -5.53 -14.85 1.64
N GLU A 150 -6.20 -15.99 1.46
CA GLU A 150 -6.87 -16.71 2.56
C GLU A 150 -5.89 -17.11 3.67
N ARG A 151 -4.74 -17.67 3.30
CA ARG A 151 -3.71 -18.05 4.25
C ARG A 151 -3.14 -16.84 5.01
N LEU A 152 -2.86 -15.75 4.30
CA LEU A 152 -2.33 -14.52 4.89
C LEU A 152 -3.33 -13.81 5.79
N ALA A 153 -4.62 -13.86 5.46
CA ALA A 153 -5.68 -13.30 6.28
C ALA A 153 -5.81 -14.09 7.60
N GLY A 154 -5.74 -15.42 7.53
CA GLY A 154 -5.89 -16.28 8.70
C GLY A 154 -7.18 -16.01 9.47
N ALA A 155 -7.20 -16.36 10.76
CA ALA A 155 -8.36 -16.11 11.62
C ALA A 155 -8.47 -14.64 12.08
N ASN A 156 -7.32 -13.98 12.29
CA ASN A 156 -7.25 -12.70 12.98
C ASN A 156 -7.22 -11.50 12.03
N ARG A 157 -6.78 -11.69 10.77
CA ARG A 157 -6.53 -10.62 9.81
C ARG A 157 -5.57 -9.58 10.39
N TRP A 158 -5.30 -8.52 9.63
CA TRP A 158 -4.30 -7.53 9.98
C TRP A 158 -4.93 -6.27 10.54
N ALA A 159 -4.35 -5.74 11.62
CA ALA A 159 -4.78 -4.49 12.22
C ALA A 159 -4.50 -3.29 11.31
N ILE A 160 -3.31 -3.26 10.71
CA ILE A 160 -2.84 -2.24 9.80
C ILE A 160 -2.33 -2.93 8.53
N VAL A 161 -2.84 -2.52 7.37
CA VAL A 161 -2.36 -2.95 6.05
C VAL A 161 -1.79 -1.73 5.34
N CYS A 162 -0.57 -1.83 4.83
CA CYS A 162 0.12 -0.75 4.15
C CYS A 162 0.32 -1.10 2.67
N ASP A 163 0.22 -0.09 1.80
CA ASP A 163 0.62 -0.18 0.39
C ASP A 163 1.37 1.09 0.01
N LYS A 164 2.55 0.91 -0.60
CA LYS A 164 3.31 2.00 -1.20
C LYS A 164 3.61 1.73 -2.68
N GLY A 165 2.56 1.77 -3.50
CA GLY A 165 2.61 1.68 -4.96
C GLY A 165 2.25 0.32 -5.56
N THR A 166 1.96 -0.68 -4.75
CA THR A 166 1.69 -2.03 -5.27
C THR A 166 0.39 -2.05 -6.05
N MET A 167 -0.65 -1.35 -5.56
CA MET A 167 -1.87 -1.12 -6.31
C MET A 167 -1.62 -0.41 -7.65
N ASP A 168 -0.74 0.60 -7.67
CA ASP A 168 -0.41 1.35 -8.89
C ASP A 168 0.24 0.43 -9.93
N ALA A 169 1.19 -0.40 -9.52
CA ALA A 169 1.82 -1.37 -10.39
C ALA A 169 0.80 -2.38 -10.93
N ILE A 170 -0.01 -2.99 -10.05
CA ILE A 170 -1.04 -3.97 -10.43
C ILE A 170 -2.07 -3.36 -11.41
N ALA A 171 -2.43 -2.09 -11.22
CA ALA A 171 -3.38 -1.39 -12.08
C ALA A 171 -2.89 -1.16 -13.51
N LEU A 172 -1.58 -1.23 -13.75
CA LEU A 172 -0.97 -1.09 -15.07
C LEU A 172 -0.99 -2.39 -15.88
N SER A 173 -1.71 -3.41 -15.42
CA SER A 173 -1.98 -4.65 -16.15
C SER A 173 -3.48 -4.80 -16.41
N SER A 174 -3.85 -4.96 -17.68
CA SER A 174 -5.23 -5.22 -18.09
C SER A 174 -5.52 -6.70 -18.35
N GLN A 175 -4.49 -7.56 -18.21
CA GLN A 175 -4.61 -8.99 -18.44
C GLN A 175 -5.50 -9.63 -17.36
N LEU A 176 -6.65 -10.14 -17.79
CA LEU A 176 -7.60 -10.78 -16.88
C LEU A 176 -7.01 -12.05 -16.24
N ILE A 177 -7.23 -12.19 -14.95
CA ILE A 177 -6.90 -13.37 -14.16
C ILE A 177 -8.22 -13.98 -13.69
N ARG A 178 -8.50 -15.22 -14.11
CA ARG A 178 -9.78 -15.90 -13.81
C ARG A 178 -11.00 -15.02 -14.15
N GLY A 179 -10.93 -14.27 -15.25
CA GLY A 179 -12.01 -13.40 -15.73
C GLY A 179 -12.13 -12.03 -15.05
N ARG A 180 -11.22 -11.67 -14.14
CA ARG A 180 -11.25 -10.41 -13.39
C ARG A 180 -10.02 -9.55 -13.68
N LEU A 181 -10.14 -8.23 -13.56
CA LEU A 181 -8.98 -7.36 -13.65
C LEU A 181 -8.06 -7.60 -12.44
N PRO A 182 -6.72 -7.58 -12.61
CA PRO A 182 -5.78 -7.75 -11.50
C PRO A 182 -6.07 -6.80 -10.35
N VAL A 183 -6.46 -5.58 -10.67
CA VAL A 183 -6.71 -4.54 -9.68
C VAL A 183 -7.99 -4.79 -8.87
N ASP A 184 -8.98 -5.53 -9.41
CA ASP A 184 -10.17 -5.96 -8.67
C ASP A 184 -9.83 -7.08 -7.69
N LEU A 185 -8.94 -8.00 -8.09
CA LEU A 185 -8.43 -9.05 -7.21
C LEU A 185 -7.65 -8.45 -6.04
N TYR A 186 -6.78 -7.48 -6.32
CA TYR A 186 -6.06 -6.73 -5.30
C TYR A 186 -7.01 -6.01 -4.32
N THR A 187 -8.04 -5.31 -4.82
CA THR A 187 -9.01 -4.64 -3.93
C THR A 187 -9.72 -5.63 -3.00
N ARG A 188 -10.10 -6.81 -3.52
CA ARG A 188 -10.68 -7.88 -2.70
C ARG A 188 -9.68 -8.45 -1.69
N ALA A 189 -8.41 -8.57 -2.07
CA ALA A 189 -7.36 -9.03 -1.17
C ALA A 189 -7.19 -8.09 0.02
N VAL A 190 -7.04 -6.78 -0.22
CA VAL A 190 -6.94 -5.76 0.85
C VAL A 190 -8.13 -5.82 1.81
N ALA A 191 -9.36 -5.87 1.27
CA ALA A 191 -10.57 -5.95 2.08
C ALA A 191 -10.63 -7.21 2.97
N LYS A 192 -10.05 -8.32 2.50
CA LYS A 192 -10.00 -9.58 3.24
C LYS A 192 -8.88 -9.61 4.28
N LEU A 193 -7.73 -9.05 3.93
CA LEU A 193 -6.54 -8.99 4.78
C LEU A 193 -6.74 -8.01 5.94
N THR A 194 -7.54 -6.96 5.76
CA THR A 194 -7.80 -5.98 6.81
C THR A 194 -8.88 -6.50 7.76
N ARG A 195 -8.62 -6.46 9.07
CA ARG A 195 -9.61 -6.84 10.08
C ARG A 195 -10.74 -5.81 10.19
N PRO A 196 -11.93 -6.17 10.67
CA PRO A 196 -12.95 -5.19 11.04
C PRO A 196 -12.40 -4.15 12.03
N GLY A 197 -12.67 -2.88 11.79
CA GLY A 197 -12.09 -1.74 12.53
C GLY A 197 -10.59 -1.48 12.26
N GLY A 198 -9.90 -2.29 11.46
CA GLY A 198 -8.50 -2.08 11.07
C GLY A 198 -8.33 -0.93 10.08
N ILE A 199 -7.07 -0.59 9.81
CA ILE A 199 -6.67 0.49 8.92
C ILE A 199 -6.00 -0.09 7.68
N PHE A 200 -6.30 0.51 6.53
CA PHE A 200 -5.48 0.36 5.33
C PHE A 200 -4.94 1.73 4.96
N LEU A 201 -3.62 1.82 4.87
CA LEU A 201 -2.85 3.02 4.59
C LEU A 201 -2.16 2.86 3.24
N ILE A 202 -2.54 3.69 2.27
CA ILE A 202 -2.04 3.61 0.89
C ILE A 202 -1.38 4.91 0.46
N THR A 203 -0.25 4.78 -0.25
CA THR A 203 0.38 5.82 -1.06
C THR A 203 0.27 5.43 -2.54
N SER A 204 -0.39 6.27 -3.35
CA SER A 204 -0.63 5.99 -4.78
C SER A 204 -0.41 7.22 -5.67
N CYS A 205 -0.05 7.00 -6.93
CA CYS A 205 0.16 8.02 -7.96
C CYS A 205 -0.68 7.86 -9.24
N ASN A 206 -1.40 6.74 -9.40
CA ASN A 206 -2.30 6.53 -10.54
C ASN A 206 -3.78 6.79 -10.21
N PHE A 207 -4.18 6.78 -8.94
CA PHE A 207 -5.54 7.04 -8.51
C PHE A 207 -5.66 8.25 -7.59
N THR A 208 -6.56 9.17 -7.91
CA THR A 208 -6.91 10.27 -7.00
C THR A 208 -7.47 9.74 -5.68
N LYS A 209 -7.40 10.56 -4.62
CA LYS A 209 -7.99 10.24 -3.32
C LYS A 209 -9.46 9.79 -3.43
N ASP A 210 -10.28 10.48 -4.22
CA ASP A 210 -11.69 10.15 -4.38
C ASP A 210 -11.90 8.81 -5.11
N GLU A 211 -11.06 8.48 -6.09
CA GLU A 211 -11.10 7.20 -6.79
C GLU A 211 -10.69 6.05 -5.85
N LEU A 212 -9.65 6.24 -5.03
CA LEU A 212 -9.27 5.28 -4.00
C LEU A 212 -10.40 5.09 -2.98
N ILE A 213 -10.98 6.19 -2.49
CA ILE A 213 -12.15 6.12 -1.59
C ILE A 213 -13.24 5.30 -2.29
N ARG A 214 -13.70 5.67 -3.48
CA ARG A 214 -14.78 4.94 -4.16
C ARG A 214 -14.43 3.46 -4.38
N ARG A 215 -13.20 3.15 -4.78
CA ARG A 215 -12.75 1.77 -5.00
C ARG A 215 -12.91 0.90 -3.75
N PHE A 216 -12.40 1.37 -2.61
CA PHE A 216 -12.41 0.60 -1.37
C PHE A 216 -13.69 0.81 -0.55
N THR A 217 -14.55 1.77 -0.95
CA THR A 217 -15.74 2.19 -0.21
C THR A 217 -17.06 2.19 -1.00
N GLU A 218 -17.15 1.67 -2.22
CA GLU A 218 -18.44 1.40 -2.87
C GLU A 218 -18.90 -0.05 -2.61
N GLY A 219 -20.11 -0.24 -2.05
CA GLY A 219 -20.82 -1.53 -2.06
C GLY A 219 -20.68 -2.52 -0.87
N ASP A 220 -20.25 -2.09 0.34
CA ASP A 220 -20.22 -2.99 1.51
C ASP A 220 -20.45 -2.23 2.83
N ASP A 221 -21.45 -2.63 3.61
CA ASP A 221 -21.86 -2.00 4.86
C ASP A 221 -21.07 -2.49 6.10
N ARG A 222 -20.06 -3.37 5.93
CA ARG A 222 -19.34 -4.06 7.03
C ARG A 222 -17.87 -3.65 7.19
N ARG A 223 -17.57 -2.35 7.35
CA ARG A 223 -16.21 -1.83 7.07
C ARG A 223 -15.25 -1.65 8.26
N PRO A 224 -13.94 -1.85 7.99
CA PRO A 224 -12.80 -1.27 8.73
C PRO A 224 -12.73 0.27 8.74
N ASN A 225 -11.92 0.86 9.62
CA ASN A 225 -11.66 2.30 9.68
C ASN A 225 -10.58 2.67 8.64
N TRP A 226 -10.98 3.03 7.42
CA TRP A 226 -10.04 3.28 6.31
C TRP A 226 -9.39 4.66 6.37
N VAL A 227 -8.08 4.75 6.10
CA VAL A 227 -7.35 6.02 6.06
C VAL A 227 -6.49 6.12 4.81
N ILE A 228 -6.85 7.05 3.92
CA ILE A 228 -6.15 7.27 2.65
C ILE A 228 -5.23 8.47 2.78
N HIS A 229 -3.92 8.23 2.67
CA HIS A 229 -2.91 9.28 2.65
C HIS A 229 -2.68 9.74 1.21
N ASP A 230 -2.96 11.01 0.93
CA ASP A 230 -2.88 11.57 -0.42
C ASP A 230 -1.44 12.03 -0.75
N TYR A 231 -0.80 11.37 -1.73
CA TYR A 231 0.53 11.73 -2.23
C TYR A 231 0.48 12.73 -3.40
N TYR A 232 -0.71 13.04 -3.94
CA TYR A 232 -0.84 13.70 -5.24
C TYR A 232 -0.23 15.10 -5.33
N LEU A 233 -0.13 15.84 -4.23
CA LEU A 233 0.16 17.27 -4.35
C LEU A 233 1.64 17.59 -4.63
N LEU A 234 2.60 16.75 -4.26
CA LEU A 234 4.02 17.08 -4.45
C LEU A 234 4.62 16.57 -5.76
N GLN A 235 4.27 15.36 -6.20
CA GLN A 235 4.79 14.84 -7.46
C GLN A 235 4.06 15.38 -8.68
N ALA A 236 2.76 15.67 -8.60
CA ALA A 236 2.09 16.43 -9.66
C ALA A 236 2.71 17.83 -9.79
N GLN A 237 3.07 18.50 -8.68
CA GLN A 237 3.77 19.79 -8.72
C GLN A 237 5.21 19.67 -9.24
N ALA A 238 5.98 18.67 -8.83
CA ALA A 238 7.35 18.48 -9.29
C ALA A 238 7.42 18.03 -10.77
N MET A 239 6.52 17.15 -11.20
CA MET A 239 6.35 16.76 -12.60
C MET A 239 5.79 17.91 -13.45
N ASN A 240 4.83 18.69 -12.94
CA ASN A 240 4.33 19.90 -13.63
C ASN A 240 5.38 21.01 -13.67
N GLN A 241 6.24 21.19 -12.67
CA GLN A 241 7.36 22.13 -12.73
C GLN A 241 8.42 21.67 -13.76
N LYS A 242 8.69 20.36 -13.86
CA LYS A 242 9.55 19.78 -14.92
C LYS A 242 8.91 19.90 -16.32
N ARG A 243 7.59 19.78 -16.45
CA ARG A 243 6.83 19.97 -17.70
C ARG A 243 6.69 21.44 -18.09
N ALA A 244 6.41 22.34 -17.15
CA ALA A 244 6.30 23.78 -17.36
C ALA A 244 7.63 24.40 -17.80
N ARG A 245 8.77 23.86 -17.33
CA ARG A 245 10.10 24.18 -17.84
C ARG A 245 10.34 23.75 -19.29
N LYS A 246 9.65 22.71 -19.78
CA LYS A 246 9.77 22.16 -21.14
C LYS A 246 8.73 22.73 -22.12
N SER A 247 7.57 23.20 -21.65
CA SER A 247 6.48 23.72 -22.50
C SER A 247 5.52 24.63 -21.71
N PRO A 248 5.73 25.96 -21.69
CA PRO A 248 5.01 26.89 -20.80
C PRO A 248 3.49 27.02 -21.05
N ASN A 249 3.02 26.76 -22.27
CA ASN A 249 1.64 27.07 -22.68
C ASN A 249 0.57 26.07 -22.24
N LEU A 250 0.93 24.86 -21.76
CA LEU A 250 -0.03 23.89 -21.21
C LEU A 250 -0.30 24.07 -19.71
N ALA A 251 0.50 24.89 -19.01
CA ALA A 251 0.45 24.97 -17.54
C ALA A 251 -0.68 25.86 -16.99
N MET A 252 -1.22 26.79 -17.80
CA MET A 252 -2.20 27.77 -17.32
C MET A 252 -3.63 27.23 -17.20
N GLU A 253 -4.01 26.19 -17.95
CA GLU A 253 -5.39 25.66 -17.88
C GLU A 253 -5.62 24.70 -16.69
N HIS A 254 -4.57 24.09 -16.13
CA HIS A 254 -4.67 23.18 -14.98
C HIS A 254 -4.42 23.83 -13.61
N HIS A 255 -3.77 25.00 -13.56
CA HIS A 255 -3.41 25.67 -12.31
C HIS A 255 -4.63 26.19 -11.53
N ALA A 256 -5.74 26.47 -12.21
CA ALA A 256 -6.95 27.01 -11.59
C ALA A 256 -7.81 25.97 -10.84
N ALA A 257 -7.56 24.66 -11.02
CA ALA A 257 -8.35 23.60 -10.37
C ALA A 257 -7.80 23.17 -8.99
N VAL A 258 -6.54 23.49 -8.68
CA VAL A 258 -5.78 22.89 -7.57
C VAL A 258 -5.77 23.73 -6.28
N GLU A 259 -6.07 25.03 -6.35
CA GLU A 259 -5.89 25.95 -5.20
C GLU A 259 -6.97 25.90 -4.09
N SER A 260 -7.94 24.98 -4.13
CA SER A 260 -9.09 25.05 -3.21
C SER A 260 -9.05 24.18 -1.94
N HIS A 261 -8.10 23.27 -1.73
CA HIS A 261 -8.16 22.34 -0.60
C HIS A 261 -6.97 22.46 0.36
N ARG A 262 -7.22 23.13 1.49
CA ARG A 262 -6.33 23.17 2.66
C ARG A 262 -6.24 21.78 3.30
N MET A 263 -5.02 21.42 3.68
CA MET A 263 -4.68 20.23 4.45
C MET A 263 -5.53 20.12 5.72
N THR A 264 -6.39 19.11 5.74
CA THR A 264 -7.00 18.53 6.96
C THR A 264 -7.17 17.04 6.69
N PRO A 265 -6.69 16.15 7.56
CA PRO A 265 -7.11 14.75 7.56
C PRO A 265 -8.63 14.72 7.76
N TYR A 266 -9.36 14.07 6.85
CA TYR A 266 -10.80 13.88 7.01
C TYR A 266 -11.02 12.51 7.62
N PHE A 267 -11.43 12.47 8.89
CA PHE A 267 -11.98 11.29 9.55
C PHE A 267 -13.43 11.10 9.09
N VAL A 268 -13.75 9.95 8.51
CA VAL A 268 -15.15 9.54 8.33
C VAL A 268 -15.52 8.70 9.56
N ASN A 269 -15.86 9.36 10.66
CA ASN A 269 -16.43 8.70 11.83
C ASN A 269 -17.94 8.53 11.62
N MET A 270 -18.37 7.37 11.12
CA MET A 270 -19.79 7.02 11.02
C MET A 270 -20.25 6.30 12.30
N ALA A 271 -20.18 7.00 13.43
CA ALA A 271 -20.77 6.56 14.68
C ALA A 271 -21.40 7.75 15.42
N SER A 272 -22.43 8.36 14.82
CA SER A 272 -23.57 8.95 15.53
C SER A 272 -24.47 9.69 14.56
N GLU A 273 -25.53 9.03 14.11
CA GLU A 273 -26.83 9.66 13.83
C GLU A 273 -27.86 8.54 13.59
N VAL A 274 -28.25 7.91 14.70
CA VAL A 274 -29.57 7.29 14.82
C VAL A 274 -30.26 7.97 15.99
N ALA A 275 -30.93 9.08 15.67
CA ALA A 275 -32.11 9.59 16.35
C ALA A 275 -33.01 10.24 15.28
#